data_AF-A0A1G1H8A2-F1
#
_entry.id   AF-A0A1G1H8A2-F1
#
_cell.length_a   1.000
_cell.length_b   1.000
_cell.length_c   1.000
_cell.angle_alpha   90.00
_cell.angle_beta   90.00
_cell.angle_gamma   90.00
#
_symmetry.space_group_name_H-M   'P 1'
#
loop_
_entity.id
_entity.type
_entity.pdbx_description
1 polymer ?
#
loop_
_entity_poly.entity_id
_entity_poly.type
_entity_poly.pdbx_seq_one_letter_code
_entity_poly.pdbx_strand_id
1 'polypeptide(L)' 'MNENEVTQQQIAQQDFVDNAIFSLIRSVNPNNKEIEWDIEMIGEIRDVLKEWLVDKLDLSTEQEFYPYLEEWKES' A
#
# COMPACT_ATOMS: atom_id res chain seq x y z
N MET A 1 19.89 3.34 -14.85
CA MET A 1 18.85 2.87 -13.92
C MET A 1 18.48 1.49 -14.42
N ASN A 2 18.58 0.46 -13.58
CA ASN A 2 18.19 -0.89 -13.98
C ASN A 2 16.66 -0.90 -14.11
N GLU A 3 16.13 -1.43 -15.21
CA GLU A 3 14.69 -1.49 -15.50
C GLU A 3 13.91 -2.44 -14.56
N ASN A 4 14.57 -2.97 -13.52
CA ASN A 4 14.07 -4.01 -12.62
C ASN A 4 14.01 -3.58 -11.14
N GLU A 5 14.13 -2.27 -10.85
CA GLU A 5 14.09 -1.77 -9.47
C GLU A 5 13.03 -0.69 -9.29
N VAL A 6 12.29 -0.77 -8.18
CA VAL A 6 11.34 0.26 -7.76
C VAL A 6 12.14 1.54 -7.51
N THR A 7 11.75 2.64 -8.16
CA THR A 7 12.44 3.92 -7.99
C THR A 7 12.32 4.41 -6.54
N GLN A 8 13.25 5.26 -6.11
CA GLN A 8 13.19 5.86 -4.76
C GLN A 8 11.85 6.59 -4.50
N GLN A 9 11.29 7.22 -5.52
CA GLN A 9 9.98 7.87 -5.42
C GLN A 9 8.86 6.85 -5.20
N GLN A 10 8.90 5.71 -5.89
CA GLN A 10 7.92 4.64 -5.73
C GLN A 10 8.06 3.94 -4.38
N ILE A 11 9.27 3.72 -3.87
CA ILE A 11 9.51 3.24 -2.49
C ILE A 11 8.92 4.22 -1.49
N ALA A 12 9.16 5.52 -1.65
CA ALA A 12 8.58 6.54 -0.78
C ALA A 12 7.03 6.54 -0.81
N GLN A 13 6.43 6.21 -1.96
CA GLN A 13 4.98 6.05 -2.07
C GLN A 13 4.47 4.80 -1.36
N GLN A 14 5.17 3.66 -1.46
CA GLN A 14 4.85 2.45 -0.71
C GLN A 14 4.90 2.74 0.80
N ASP A 15 6.01 3.35 1.26
CA ASP A 15 6.19 3.75 2.66
C ASP A 15 5.07 4.68 3.13
N PHE A 16 4.67 5.64 2.29
CA PHE A 16 3.56 6.54 2.62
C PHE A 16 2.26 5.77 2.85
N VAL A 17 1.90 4.85 1.96
CA VAL A 17 0.66 4.05 2.06
C VAL A 17 0.68 3.18 3.31
N ASP A 18 1.75 2.43 3.53
CA ASP A 18 1.87 1.53 4.69
C ASP A 18 1.78 2.32 6.01
N ASN A 19 2.45 3.48 6.09
CA ASN A 19 2.38 4.36 7.26
C ASN A 19 0.98 4.98 7.46
N ALA A 20 0.29 5.35 6.38
CA ALA A 20 -1.06 5.90 6.45
C ALA A 20 -2.07 4.85 6.95
N ILE A 21 -1.93 3.61 6.47
CA ILE A 21 -2.74 2.47 6.93
C ILE A 21 -2.47 2.18 8.41
N PHE A 22 -1.20 2.09 8.80
CA PHE A 22 -0.86 1.88 10.20
C PHE A 22 -1.43 2.99 11.11
N SER A 23 -1.37 4.24 10.64
CA SER A 23 -1.97 5.39 11.34
C SER A 23 -3.49 5.27 11.44
N LEU A 24 -4.17 4.82 10.38
CA LEU A 24 -5.60 4.56 10.37
C LEU A 24 -5.97 3.52 11.44
N ILE A 25 -5.29 2.37 11.47
CA ILE A 25 -5.53 1.30 12.45
C ILE A 25 -5.43 1.84 13.88
N ARG A 26 -4.38 2.61 14.17
CA ARG A 26 -4.19 3.23 15.50
C ARG A 26 -5.29 4.24 15.82
N SER A 27 -5.74 5.02 14.83
CA SER A 27 -6.76 6.06 15.03
C SER A 27 -8.15 5.50 15.33
N VAL A 28 -8.49 4.34 14.77
CA VAL A 28 -9.80 3.69 14.97
C VAL A 28 -9.80 2.69 16.12
N ASN A 29 -8.64 2.39 16.71
CA ASN A 29 -8.52 1.49 17.86
C ASN A 29 -9.24 2.08 19.10
N PRO A 30 -10.35 1.49 19.56
CA PRO A 30 -11.16 2.05 20.64
C PRO A 30 -10.50 1.94 22.02
N ASN A 31 -9.52 1.03 22.18
CA ASN A 31 -8.93 0.72 23.48
C ASN A 31 -7.62 1.47 23.75
N ASN A 32 -7.18 2.31 22.80
CA ASN A 32 -5.90 3.05 22.84
C ASN A 32 -4.69 2.18 23.23
N LYS A 33 -4.78 0.87 23.00
CA LYS A 33 -3.68 -0.06 23.21
C LYS A 33 -2.64 0.19 22.13
N GLU A 34 -1.38 0.09 22.51
CA GLU A 34 -0.30 0.10 21.53
C GLU A 34 -0.45 -1.10 20.59
N ILE A 35 -0.28 -0.84 19.30
CA ILE A 35 -0.28 -1.84 18.24
C ILE A 35 1.11 -1.77 17.64
N GLU A 36 1.79 -2.91 17.58
CA GLU A 36 3.11 -3.02 16.96
C GLU A 36 2.99 -2.95 15.43
N TRP A 37 4.07 -2.52 14.78
CA TRP A 37 4.14 -2.54 13.33
C TRP A 37 4.13 -3.99 12.83
N ASP A 38 3.12 -4.33 12.03
CA ASP A 38 2.97 -5.64 11.40
C ASP A 38 2.65 -5.42 9.91
N ILE A 39 3.62 -5.74 9.06
CA ILE A 39 3.53 -5.52 7.62
C ILE A 39 2.52 -6.46 6.94
N GLU A 40 2.27 -7.64 7.50
CA GLU A 40 1.29 -8.58 6.95
C GLU A 40 -0.12 -8.05 7.21
N MET A 41 -0.41 -7.61 8.44
CA MET A 41 -1.66 -6.94 8.79
C MET A 41 -1.88 -5.67 7.97
N ILE A 42 -0.84 -4.83 7.82
CA ILE A 42 -0.91 -3.62 6.98
C ILE A 42 -1.21 -4.00 5.52
N GLY A 43 -0.58 -5.06 5.01
CA GLY A 43 -0.83 -5.58 3.67
C GLY A 43 -2.27 -6.05 3.46
N GLU A 44 -2.85 -6.79 4.41
CA GLU A 44 -4.24 -7.22 4.34
C GLU A 44 -5.21 -6.03 4.24
N ILE A 45 -4.98 -4.98 5.02
CA ILE A 45 -5.82 -3.78 4.98
C ILE A 45 -5.57 -2.97 3.70
N ARG A 46 -4.32 -2.92 3.23
CA ARG A 46 -3.96 -2.29 1.95
C ARG A 46 -4.73 -2.93 0.80
N ASP A 47 -4.86 -4.25 0.78
CA ASP A 47 -5.59 -4.96 -0.27
C ASP A 47 -7.09 -4.62 -0.26
N VAL A 48 -7.70 -4.51 0.93
CA VAL A 48 -9.08 -4.04 1.07
C VAL A 48 -9.22 -2.60 0.57
N LEU A 49 -8.29 -1.71 0.91
CA LEU A 49 -8.31 -0.34 0.42
C LEU A 49 -8.11 -0.26 -1.10
N LYS A 50 -7.23 -1.10 -1.67
CA LYS A 50 -7.03 -1.22 -3.11
C LYS A 50 -8.35 -1.58 -3.80
N GLU A 51 -9.05 -2.60 -3.30
CA GLU A 51 -10.35 -3.03 -3.86
C GLU A 51 -11.35 -1.87 -3.91
N TRP A 52 -11.39 -1.02 -2.88
CA TRP A 52 -12.29 0.13 -2.87
C TRP A 52 -11.82 1.28 -3.74
N LEU A 53 -10.57 1.71 -3.60
CA LEU A 53 -10.05 2.91 -4.24
C LEU A 53 -9.76 2.71 -5.73
N VAL A 54 -9.21 1.55 -6.09
CA VAL A 54 -8.86 1.19 -7.47
C VAL A 54 -10.06 0.51 -8.14
N ASP A 55 -10.50 -0.63 -7.64
CA ASP A 55 -11.42 -1.48 -8.41
C ASP A 55 -12.87 -0.97 -8.41
N LYS A 56 -13.37 -0.49 -7.27
CA LYS A 56 -14.78 -0.11 -7.10
C LYS A 56 -15.07 1.36 -7.39
N LEU A 57 -14.19 2.26 -6.94
CA LEU A 57 -14.37 3.70 -7.07
C LEU A 57 -13.60 4.30 -8.26
N ASP A 58 -12.66 3.57 -8.86
CA ASP A 58 -11.86 4.00 -10.02
C ASP A 58 -11.18 5.37 -9.80
N LEU A 59 -10.60 5.58 -8.61
CA LEU A 59 -9.98 6.85 -8.22
C LEU A 59 -8.50 6.96 -8.58
N SER A 60 -7.84 5.82 -8.76
CA SER A 60 -6.42 5.70 -9.10
C SER A 60 -6.13 4.34 -9.70
N THR A 61 -5.04 4.21 -10.45
CA THR A 61 -4.52 2.90 -10.87
C THR A 61 -3.82 2.16 -9.72
N GLU A 62 -3.61 0.84 -9.86
CA GLU A 62 -2.83 0.07 -8.88
C GLU A 62 -1.41 0.63 -8.72
N GLN A 63 -0.77 1.00 -9.83
CA GLN A 63 0.61 1.52 -9.83
C GLN A 63 0.72 2.90 -9.16
N GLU A 64 -0.33 3.74 -9.24
CA GLU A 64 -0.38 5.03 -8.53
C GLU A 64 -0.65 4.84 -7.03
N PHE A 65 -1.53 3.90 -6.68
CA PHE A 65 -1.86 3.61 -5.30
C PHE A 65 -0.66 2.98 -4.58
N TYR A 66 -0.19 1.83 -5.05
CA TYR A 66 0.90 1.08 -4.46
C TYR A 66 1.81 0.53 -5.57
N PRO A 67 2.85 1.28 -5.98
CA PRO A 67 3.71 0.89 -7.08
C PRO A 67 4.32 -0.49 -6.88
N TYR A 68 4.41 -1.30 -7.93
CA TYR A 68 5.13 -2.56 -7.92
C TYR A 68 6.04 -2.68 -9.15
N LEU A 69 6.92 -3.68 -9.14
CA LEU A 69 7.65 -4.07 -10.35
C LEU A 69 6.69 -4.87 -11.21
N GLU A 70 6.34 -4.35 -12.39
CA GLU A 70 5.70 -5.18 -13.41
C GLU A 70 6.69 -6.26 -13.83
N GLU A 71 6.44 -7.50 -13.41
CA GLU A 71 7.10 -8.64 -14.06
C GLU A 71 6.68 -8.63 -15.53
N TRP A 72 7.66 -8.56 -16.43
CA TRP A 72 7.43 -8.70 -17.87
C TRP A 72 6.64 -9.99 -18.12
N LYS A 73 5.36 -9.88 -18.47
CA LYS A 73 4.62 -10.99 -19.04
C LYS A 73 5.15 -11.18 -20.46
N GLU A 74 6.07 -12.13 -20.65
CA GLU A 74 6.30 -12.70 -21.98
C GLU A 74 4.93 -13.13 -22.53
N SER A 75 4.46 -12.40 -23.54
CA SER A 75 3.21 -12.63 -24.26
C SER A 75 3.47 -13.39 -25.54
#